data_AF-A0A2M7PKT1-F1
#
_entry.id   AF-A0A2M7PKT1-F1
#
_cell.length_a   1.000
_cell.length_b   1.000
_cell.length_c   1.000
_cell.angle_alpha   90.00
_cell.angle_beta   90.00
_cell.angle_gamma   90.00
#
_symmetry.space_group_name_H-M   'P 1'
#
loop_
_entity.id
_entity.type
_entity.pdbx_description
1 polymer ?
#
loop_
_entity_poly.entity_id
_entity_poly.type
_entity_poly.pdbx_seq_one_letter_code
_entity_poly.pdbx_strand_id
1 'polypeptide(L)' 'MTNKIKIKIDGKEIITDQGKTIVEAAHENGIFIPTLCNFAGALPKGC' A
#
# COMPACT_ATOMS: atom_id res chain seq x y z
N MET A 1 -3.71 11.16 14.04
CA MET A 1 -4.75 11.78 13.21
C MET A 1 -4.75 11.04 11.89
N THR A 2 -5.85 10.37 11.56
CA THR A 2 -5.97 9.39 10.47
C THR A 2 -6.33 10.13 9.19
N ASN A 3 -5.32 10.68 8.51
CA ASN A 3 -5.52 11.41 7.26
C ASN A 3 -5.77 10.39 6.14
N LYS A 4 -7.03 10.07 5.89
CA LYS A 4 -7.41 9.18 4.80
C LYS A 4 -7.20 9.88 3.46
N ILE A 5 -6.32 9.32 2.63
CA ILE A 5 -6.06 9.76 1.27
C ILE A 5 -6.68 8.80 0.28
N LYS A 6 -7.19 9.33 -0.83
CA LYS A 6 -7.69 8.54 -1.95
C LYS A 6 -6.58 8.41 -2.98
N ILE A 7 -6.18 7.18 -3.29
CA ILE A 7 -5.15 6.88 -4.29
C ILE A 7 -5.71 5.89 -5.32
N LYS A 8 -5.17 5.91 -6.54
CA LYS A 8 -5.59 5.01 -7.61
C LYS A 8 -4.48 4.01 -7.88
N ILE A 9 -4.74 2.72 -7.65
CA ILE A 9 -3.82 1.61 -7.88
C ILE A 9 -4.39 0.74 -9.00
N ASP A 10 -3.65 0.58 -10.10
CA ASP A 10 -4.04 -0.29 -11.22
C ASP A 10 -5.45 0.01 -11.79
N GLY A 11 -5.85 1.29 -11.79
CA GLY A 11 -7.18 1.71 -12.23
C GLY A 11 -8.26 1.67 -11.14
N LYS A 12 -8.02 1.02 -10.00
CA LYS A 12 -8.94 0.98 -8.86
C LYS A 12 -8.70 2.14 -7.90
N GLU A 13 -9.75 2.90 -7.59
CA GLU A 13 -9.71 3.93 -6.56
C GLU A 13 -9.83 3.29 -5.18
N ILE A 14 -8.83 3.49 -4.33
CA ILE A 14 -8.82 3.00 -2.96
C ILE A 14 -8.63 4.14 -1.97
N ILE A 15 -9.09 3.93 -0.75
CA ILE A 15 -8.93 4.88 0.35
C ILE A 15 -8.00 4.23 1.37
N THR A 16 -6.91 4.92 1.70
CA THR A 16 -5.91 4.44 2.67
C THR A 16 -5.45 5.55 3.58
N ASP A 17 -4.69 5.22 4.62
CA ASP A 17 -4.17 6.21 5.54
C ASP A 17 -2.82 6.78 5.11
N GLN A 18 -2.63 8.09 5.31
CA GLN A 18 -1.40 8.78 4.98
C GLN A 18 -0.25 8.27 5.85
N GLY A 19 0.79 7.72 5.22
CA GLY A 19 1.97 7.13 5.90
C GLY A 19 2.10 5.61 5.74
N LYS A 20 1.06 4.93 5.21
CA LYS A 20 1.17 3.51 4.83
C LYS A 20 1.86 3.36 3.48
N THR A 21 2.49 2.20 3.27
CA THR A 21 3.03 1.85 1.96
C THR A 21 1.93 1.52 0.96
N ILE A 22 2.21 1.69 -0.34
CA ILE A 22 1.25 1.36 -1.41
C ILE A 22 0.83 -0.12 -1.34
N VAL A 23 1.73 -1.01 -0.95
CA VAL A 23 1.47 -2.45 -0.84
C VAL A 23 0.52 -2.76 0.32
N GLU A 24 0.72 -2.13 1.48
CA GLU A 24 -0.20 -2.26 2.63
C GLU A 24 -1.58 -1.69 2.31
N ALA A 25 -1.62 -0.49 1.71
CA ALA A 25 -2.85 0.15 1.27
C ALA A 25 -3.62 -0.72 0.27
N ALA A 26 -2.93 -1.32 -0.69
CA ALA A 26 -3.50 -2.23 -1.67
C ALA A 26 -4.05 -3.49 -0.98
N HIS A 27 -3.26 -4.11 -0.10
CA HIS A 27 -3.64 -5.36 0.57
C HIS A 27 -4.88 -5.19 1.45
N GLU A 28 -4.98 -4.09 2.22
CA GLU A 28 -6.18 -3.77 3.01
C GLU A 28 -7.43 -3.53 2.16
N ASN A 29 -7.27 -3.11 0.91
CA ASN A 29 -8.35 -2.89 -0.04
C ASN A 29 -8.57 -4.10 -0.97
N GLY A 30 -7.98 -5.27 -0.67
CA GLY A 30 -8.15 -6.50 -1.44
C GLY A 30 -7.43 -6.52 -2.79
N ILE A 31 -6.45 -5.62 -3.00
CA ILE A 31 -5.58 -5.57 -4.17
C ILE A 31 -4.26 -6.25 -3.80
N PHE A 32 -4.03 -7.44 -4.36
CA PHE A 32 -2.76 -8.14 -4.19
C PHE A 32 -1.73 -7.62 -5.19
N ILE A 33 -0.71 -6.91 -4.69
CA ILE A 33 0.46 -6.51 -5.49
C ILE A 33 1.54 -7.57 -5.28
N PRO A 34 1.88 -8.37 -6.31
CA PRO A 34 2.94 -9.35 -6.20
C PRO A 34 4.26 -8.61 -5.97
N THR A 35 4.84 -8.84 -4.80
CA THR A 35 6.07 -8.20 -4.37
C THR A 35 7.08 -9.29 -4.06
N LEU A 36 8.28 -9.19 -4.64
CA LEU A 36 9.30 -10.22 -4.47
C LEU A 36 9.96 -10.16 -3.07
N CYS A 37 10.06 -8.96 -2.48
CA CYS A 37 10.78 -8.71 -1.23
C CYS A 37 10.00 -7.88 -0.18
N ASN A 38 8.68 -7.74 -0.31
CA ASN A 38 7.88 -7.02 0.70
C ASN A 38 7.49 -7.97 1.84
N PHE A 39 8.41 -8.15 2.80
CA PHE A 39 8.14 -8.90 4.01
C PHE A 39 7.66 -7.94 5.11
N ALA A 40 6.58 -8.27 5.82
CA ALA A 40 6.07 -7.46 6.92
C ALA A 40 7.15 -7.33 8.01
N GLY A 41 7.66 -6.12 8.22
CA GLY A 41 8.76 -5.83 9.17
C GLY A 41 10.15 -5.69 8.52
N ALA A 42 10.29 -5.93 7.22
CA ALA A 42 11.50 -5.55 6.49
C ALA A 42 11.38 -4.10 6.02
N LEU A 43 12.46 -3.32 6.20
CA LEU A 43 12.55 -1.99 5.59
C LEU A 43 12.36 -2.12 4.07
N PRO A 44 11.61 -1.20 3.44
CA PRO A 44 11.48 -1.19 1.99
C PRO A 44 12.87 -1.05 1.37
N LYS A 45 13.38 -2.12 0.79
CA LYS A 45 14.62 -2.11 0.01
C LYS A 45 14.32 -1.56 -1.38
N GLY A 46 14.20 -0.25 -1.48
CA GLY A 46 14.59 0.45 -2.72
C GLY A 46 16.09 0.63 -2.65
N CYS A 47 16.83 0.17 -3.66
CA CYS A 47 18.24 0.56 -3.78
C CYS A 47 18.39 2.08 -3.84
#